data_AF-A0A2D7RWY0-F1
#
_entry.id   AF-A0A2D7RWY0-F1
#
_cell.length_a   1.000
_cell.length_b   1.000
_cell.length_c   1.000
_cell.angle_alpha   90.00
_cell.angle_beta   90.00
_cell.angle_gamma   90.00
#
_symmetry.space_group_name_H-M   'P 1'
#
loop_
_entity.id
_entity.type
_entity.pdbx_description
1 polymer ?
#
loop_
_entity_poly.entity_id
_entity_poly.type
_entity_poly.pdbx_seq_one_letter_code
_entity_poly.pdbx_strand_id
1 'polypeptide(L)'
;MSRGWKSSEASTDDGFTYDCLKGDTSRSAIQIDVAIDGLSVVMKKGGAADTCVSGMGGLTVDQLRWIYSDYTAAELTATGWDANALSNSDNNDATHLWSELDASCPNAEIKISGADSESGTYEYFMETVLSDHDNGEAFDANRPDGYTNSAEDEVIVNYLESNEEAIGYFGYAYYDANKDALSAAAVENSDGEMVHPDTETVGNGDYNPLARR
;
A
#
# COMPACT_ATOMS: atom_id res chain seq x y z
N MET A 1 7.99 -7.19 -15.58
CA MET A 1 6.67 -6.77 -15.08
C MET A 1 6.78 -6.78 -13.57
N SER A 2 6.15 -5.86 -12.84
CA SER A 2 6.20 -5.82 -11.37
C SER A 2 5.33 -6.91 -10.70
N ARG A 3 4.83 -7.87 -11.49
CA ARG A 3 4.05 -9.03 -11.04
C ARG A 3 4.26 -10.24 -11.95
N GLY A 4 3.93 -11.42 -11.42
CA GLY A 4 3.86 -12.67 -12.18
C GLY A 4 2.63 -12.78 -13.09
N TRP A 5 2.65 -13.80 -13.95
CA TRP A 5 1.52 -14.15 -14.83
C TRP A 5 0.35 -14.73 -14.05
N LYS A 6 -0.85 -14.21 -14.30
CA LYS A 6 -2.08 -14.85 -13.78
C LYS A 6 -2.38 -16.11 -14.59
N SER A 7 -3.01 -17.09 -13.95
CA SER A 7 -3.47 -18.32 -14.62
C SER A 7 -4.47 -18.07 -15.76
N SER A 8 -5.14 -16.92 -15.75
CA SER A 8 -6.04 -16.45 -16.81
C SER A 8 -5.31 -15.75 -17.97
N GLU A 9 -4.03 -15.42 -17.82
CA GLU A 9 -3.25 -14.66 -18.81
C GLU A 9 -2.31 -15.55 -19.62
N ALA A 10 -1.69 -16.54 -18.97
CA ALA A 10 -0.80 -17.49 -19.61
C ALA A 10 -0.75 -18.84 -18.88
N SER A 11 -0.38 -19.89 -19.61
CA SER A 11 -0.01 -21.20 -19.04
C SER A 11 1.48 -21.45 -19.22
N THR A 12 2.09 -22.21 -18.31
CA THR A 12 3.48 -22.62 -18.41
C THR A 12 3.63 -24.09 -18.02
N ASP A 13 4.38 -24.85 -18.82
CA ASP A 13 4.68 -26.27 -18.58
C ASP A 13 6.06 -26.47 -17.94
N ASP A 14 7.00 -25.55 -18.22
CA ASP A 14 8.40 -25.61 -17.79
C ASP A 14 8.75 -24.61 -16.68
N GLY A 15 7.84 -23.68 -16.36
CA GLY A 15 8.04 -22.59 -15.39
C GLY A 15 8.85 -21.41 -15.93
N PHE A 16 9.22 -21.42 -17.21
CA PHE A 16 10.06 -20.37 -17.83
C PHE A 16 9.40 -19.76 -19.06
N THR A 17 8.73 -20.58 -19.86
CA THR A 17 8.03 -20.21 -21.08
C THR A 17 6.54 -20.16 -20.80
N TYR A 18 5.94 -18.99 -21.00
CA TYR A 18 4.53 -18.72 -20.79
C TYR A 18 3.83 -18.60 -22.14
N ASP A 19 2.90 -19.51 -22.43
CA ASP A 19 2.05 -19.46 -23.61
C ASP A 19 0.87 -18.54 -23.34
N CYS A 20 0.71 -17.49 -24.17
CA CYS A 20 -0.32 -16.49 -23.98
C CYS A 20 -1.72 -17.10 -24.15
N LEU A 21 -2.58 -16.95 -23.15
CA LEU A 21 -3.99 -17.38 -23.19
C LEU A 21 -4.94 -16.26 -23.63
N LYS A 22 -4.48 -15.01 -23.56
CA LYS A 22 -5.26 -13.81 -23.91
C LYS A 22 -4.56 -13.02 -25.02
N GLY A 23 -5.31 -12.58 -26.03
CA GLY A 23 -4.77 -11.86 -27.19
C GLY A 23 -4.27 -12.80 -28.29
N ASP A 24 -3.03 -12.61 -28.76
CA ASP A 24 -2.39 -13.48 -29.75
C ASP A 24 -1.86 -14.75 -29.08
N THR A 25 -2.68 -15.80 -29.09
CA THR A 25 -2.42 -17.10 -28.47
C THR A 25 -1.39 -17.96 -29.20
N SER A 26 -0.82 -17.47 -30.31
CA SER A 26 0.28 -18.13 -31.00
C SER A 26 1.66 -17.75 -30.45
N ARG A 27 1.71 -16.82 -29.49
CA ARG A 27 2.94 -16.29 -28.91
C ARG A 27 3.23 -16.88 -27.56
N SER A 28 4.52 -17.04 -27.29
CA SER A 28 5.05 -17.32 -25.97
C SER A 28 5.95 -16.18 -25.49
N ALA A 29 6.05 -16.04 -24.17
CA ALA A 29 6.88 -15.06 -23.50
C ALA A 29 7.76 -15.75 -22.45
N ILE A 30 8.89 -15.14 -22.13
CA ILE A 30 9.76 -15.56 -21.02
C ILE A 30 9.73 -14.43 -20.00
N GLN A 31 9.51 -14.77 -18.73
CA GLN A 31 9.65 -13.82 -17.64
C GLN A 31 11.09 -13.87 -17.11
N ILE A 32 11.71 -12.70 -16.99
CA ILE A 32 13.04 -12.53 -16.40
C ILE A 32 12.90 -11.49 -15.31
N ASP A 33 13.27 -11.87 -14.08
CA ASP A 33 13.29 -10.95 -12.95
C ASP A 33 14.54 -10.05 -13.07
N VAL A 34 14.33 -8.74 -13.11
CA VAL A 34 15.39 -7.76 -13.42
C VAL A 34 15.76 -6.88 -12.21
N ALA A 35 14.87 -6.75 -11.23
CA ALA A 35 15.06 -6.00 -9.99
C ALA A 35 14.00 -6.42 -8.95
N ILE A 36 14.24 -6.10 -7.68
CA ILE A 36 13.18 -6.08 -6.67
C ILE A 36 12.46 -4.74 -6.78
N ASP A 37 11.14 -4.80 -6.96
CA ASP A 37 10.28 -3.63 -6.92
C ASP A 37 9.85 -3.40 -5.48
N GLY A 38 9.86 -2.14 -5.05
CA GLY A 38 9.51 -1.74 -3.70
C GLY A 38 8.48 -0.63 -3.75
N LEU A 39 7.42 -0.75 -2.96
CA LEU A 39 6.51 0.35 -2.70
C LEU A 39 7.00 1.17 -1.51
N SER A 40 6.44 2.34 -1.30
CA SER A 40 6.68 3.17 -0.13
C SER A 40 5.36 3.77 0.29
N VAL A 41 5.04 3.65 1.57
CA VAL A 41 3.94 4.36 2.22
C VAL A 41 4.51 5.66 2.73
N VAL A 42 3.98 6.78 2.28
CA VAL A 42 4.60 8.09 2.44
C VAL A 42 3.62 9.13 2.96
N MET A 43 4.18 10.11 3.67
CA MET A 43 3.47 11.26 4.22
C MET A 43 4.30 12.51 4.00
N LYS A 44 3.67 13.69 4.15
CA LYS A 44 4.40 14.96 4.21
C LYS A 44 5.38 14.94 5.38
N LYS A 45 6.66 15.18 5.10
CA LYS A 45 7.71 15.23 6.12
C LYS A 45 7.44 16.33 7.14
N GLY A 46 7.44 15.97 8.42
CA GLY A 46 7.08 16.86 9.53
C GLY A 46 5.60 17.22 9.61
N GLY A 47 4.74 16.60 8.79
CA GLY A 47 3.29 16.74 8.86
C GLY A 47 2.69 16.00 10.07
N ALA A 48 1.38 16.14 10.22
CA ALA A 48 0.61 15.50 11.29
C ALA A 48 0.64 13.97 11.19
N ALA A 49 0.44 13.42 9.99
CA ALA A 49 0.53 11.99 9.70
C ALA A 49 1.95 11.44 9.96
N ASP A 50 2.99 12.13 9.48
CA ASP A 50 4.39 11.73 9.72
C ASP A 50 4.75 11.70 11.20
N THR A 51 4.34 12.73 11.95
CA THR A 51 4.59 12.80 13.40
C THR A 51 3.88 11.65 14.14
N CYS A 52 2.64 11.35 13.76
CA CYS A 52 1.87 10.24 14.33
C CYS A 52 2.55 8.90 14.06
N VAL A 53 2.77 8.55 12.80
CA VAL A 53 3.33 7.26 12.38
C VAL A 53 4.75 7.07 12.93
N SER A 54 5.58 8.12 12.90
CA SER A 54 6.92 8.08 13.50
C SER A 54 6.86 7.88 15.02
N GLY A 55 5.87 8.46 15.70
CA GLY A 55 5.64 8.27 17.13
C GLY A 55 5.19 6.84 17.49
N MET A 56 4.43 6.20 16.59
CA MET A 56 4.02 4.80 16.69
C MET A 56 5.17 3.82 16.37
N GLY A 57 6.20 4.27 15.65
CA GLY A 57 7.33 3.46 15.20
C GLY A 57 7.13 2.75 13.87
N GLY A 58 6.00 2.98 13.19
CA GLY A 58 5.64 2.35 11.92
C GLY A 58 4.15 2.01 11.84
N LEU A 59 3.77 1.30 10.78
CA LEU A 59 2.42 0.79 10.55
C LEU A 59 2.47 -0.72 10.29
N THR A 60 1.52 -1.45 10.86
CA THR A 60 1.30 -2.86 10.49
C THR A 60 0.50 -2.96 9.19
N VAL A 61 0.52 -4.13 8.55
CA VAL A 61 -0.31 -4.39 7.36
C VAL A 61 -1.80 -4.28 7.69
N ASP A 62 -2.22 -4.72 8.88
CA ASP A 62 -3.60 -4.57 9.34
C ASP A 62 -4.00 -3.11 9.56
N GLN A 63 -3.08 -2.25 10.04
CA GLN A 63 -3.33 -0.82 10.12
C GLN A 63 -3.45 -0.18 8.74
N LEU A 64 -2.60 -0.58 7.78
CA LEU A 64 -2.72 -0.14 6.39
C LEU A 64 -4.04 -0.61 5.77
N ARG A 65 -4.47 -1.83 6.06
CA ARG A 65 -5.76 -2.37 5.59
C ARG A 65 -6.93 -1.55 6.15
N TRP A 66 -6.94 -1.23 7.44
CA TRP A 66 -7.93 -0.31 8.01
C TRP A 66 -7.93 1.03 7.29
N ILE A 67 -6.76 1.65 7.09
CA ILE A 67 -6.64 2.97 6.46
C ILE A 67 -7.23 2.99 5.05
N TYR A 68 -6.92 1.98 4.23
CA TYR A 68 -7.21 2.01 2.79
C TYR A 68 -8.49 1.26 2.38
N SER A 69 -8.95 0.27 3.14
CA SER A 69 -10.08 -0.60 2.76
C SER A 69 -11.42 0.13 2.87
N ASP A 70 -12.35 -0.21 1.97
CA ASP A 70 -13.75 0.22 2.01
C ASP A 70 -14.64 -0.63 2.93
N TYR A 71 -14.07 -1.71 3.52
CA TYR A 71 -14.79 -2.58 4.44
C TYR A 71 -14.97 -1.94 5.82
N THR A 72 -16.11 -2.26 6.45
CA THR A 72 -16.34 -1.97 7.87
C THR A 72 -15.43 -2.80 8.77
N ALA A 73 -15.23 -2.39 10.02
CA ALA A 73 -14.47 -3.15 11.00
C ALA A 73 -15.00 -4.59 11.18
N ALA A 74 -16.31 -4.79 11.03
CA ALA A 74 -16.94 -6.10 11.09
C ALA A 74 -16.59 -6.99 9.88
N GLU A 75 -16.58 -6.43 8.66
CA GLU A 75 -16.20 -7.14 7.44
C GLU A 75 -14.70 -7.47 7.42
N LEU A 76 -13.85 -6.53 7.86
CA LEU A 76 -12.42 -6.75 8.05
C LEU A 76 -12.17 -7.91 9.01
N THR A 77 -12.81 -7.88 10.19
CA THR A 77 -12.66 -8.96 11.19
C THR A 77 -13.13 -10.31 10.62
N ALA A 78 -14.24 -10.33 9.87
CA ALA A 78 -14.76 -11.54 9.25
C ALA A 78 -13.81 -12.13 8.19
N THR A 79 -12.91 -11.31 7.64
CA THR A 79 -11.96 -11.64 6.58
C THR A 79 -10.51 -11.64 7.08
N GLY A 80 -10.31 -11.83 8.39
CA GLY A 80 -9.01 -12.15 8.97
C GLY A 80 -8.16 -10.98 9.45
N TRP A 81 -8.70 -9.76 9.50
CA TRP A 81 -8.02 -8.60 10.08
C TRP A 81 -7.88 -8.71 11.61
N ASP A 82 -6.72 -8.31 12.16
CA ASP A 82 -6.52 -8.22 13.61
C ASP A 82 -7.10 -6.92 14.18
N ALA A 83 -8.20 -7.04 14.94
CA ALA A 83 -8.83 -5.90 15.60
C ALA A 83 -7.93 -5.19 16.63
N ASN A 84 -6.84 -5.82 17.10
CA ASN A 84 -5.86 -5.16 17.98
C ASN A 84 -5.00 -4.13 17.23
N ALA A 85 -5.07 -4.08 15.89
CA ALA A 85 -4.40 -3.07 15.07
C ALA A 85 -4.89 -1.64 15.38
N LEU A 86 -6.12 -1.49 15.91
CA LEU A 86 -6.67 -0.21 16.38
C LEU A 86 -6.68 -0.18 17.91
N SER A 87 -5.65 0.44 18.49
CA SER A 87 -5.53 0.53 19.94
C SER A 87 -6.63 1.40 20.59
N ASN A 88 -7.25 2.30 19.82
CA ASN A 88 -8.20 3.30 20.30
C ASN A 88 -9.41 3.47 19.34
N SER A 89 -9.92 2.36 18.77
CA SER A 89 -11.10 2.39 17.90
C SER A 89 -12.30 3.08 18.58
N ASP A 90 -12.96 3.97 17.86
CA ASP A 90 -14.18 4.66 18.29
C ASP A 90 -15.48 3.89 17.91
N ASN A 91 -15.34 2.77 17.19
CA ASN A 91 -16.40 1.93 16.62
C ASN A 91 -17.31 2.66 15.61
N ASN A 92 -16.77 3.63 14.87
CA ASN A 92 -17.49 4.35 13.83
C ASN A 92 -16.86 4.12 12.44
N ASP A 93 -17.47 3.25 11.63
CA ASP A 93 -16.98 2.94 10.27
C ASP A 93 -17.12 4.11 9.27
N ALA A 94 -17.76 5.23 9.65
CA ALA A 94 -17.97 6.37 8.75
C ALA A 94 -16.75 7.30 8.65
N THR A 95 -15.78 7.16 9.55
CA THR A 95 -14.57 7.99 9.64
C THR A 95 -13.41 7.12 10.03
N HIS A 96 -12.24 7.35 9.44
CA HIS A 96 -11.01 6.67 9.85
C HIS A 96 -10.06 7.73 10.35
N LEU A 97 -9.84 7.75 11.66
CA LEU A 97 -9.12 8.82 12.34
C LEU A 97 -7.72 8.37 12.76
N TRP A 98 -6.73 9.26 12.64
CA TRP A 98 -5.38 8.98 13.14
C TRP A 98 -5.37 8.59 14.63
N SER A 99 -6.28 9.16 15.42
CA SER A 99 -6.44 8.85 16.84
C SER A 99 -6.93 7.44 17.13
N GLU A 100 -7.51 6.71 16.17
CA GLU A 100 -7.92 5.30 16.35
C GLU A 100 -6.72 4.36 16.39
N LEU A 101 -5.67 4.71 15.64
CA LEU A 101 -4.41 3.95 15.59
C LEU A 101 -3.64 4.12 16.90
N ASP A 102 -3.50 5.37 17.37
CA ASP A 102 -2.90 5.71 18.64
C ASP A 102 -3.54 6.98 19.22
N ALA A 103 -3.91 6.96 20.51
CA ALA A 103 -4.61 8.06 21.17
C ALA A 103 -3.78 9.37 21.27
N SER A 104 -2.47 9.31 21.06
CA SER A 104 -1.59 10.49 21.00
C SER A 104 -1.61 11.18 19.63
N CYS A 105 -2.13 10.50 18.60
CA CYS A 105 -2.26 11.05 17.27
C CYS A 105 -3.43 12.04 17.15
N PRO A 106 -3.44 12.89 16.11
CA PRO A 106 -4.51 13.85 15.90
C PRO A 106 -5.88 13.19 15.76
N ASN A 107 -6.91 13.81 16.34
CA ASN A 107 -8.30 13.45 16.08
C ASN A 107 -8.75 14.04 14.73
N ALA A 108 -8.18 13.53 13.65
CA ALA A 108 -8.39 14.02 12.28
C ALA A 108 -8.53 12.85 11.30
N GLU A 109 -9.39 13.05 10.29
CA GLU A 109 -9.63 12.09 9.22
C GLU A 109 -8.35 11.80 8.45
N ILE A 110 -8.10 10.52 8.21
CA ILE A 110 -6.99 10.04 7.40
C ILE A 110 -7.38 10.22 5.94
N LYS A 111 -6.61 11.05 5.25
CA LYS A 111 -6.77 11.30 3.81
C LYS A 111 -5.88 10.35 3.03
N ILE A 112 -6.47 9.51 2.17
CA ILE A 112 -5.72 8.48 1.45
C ILE A 112 -5.49 8.85 -0.02
N SER A 113 -4.28 8.61 -0.50
CA SER A 113 -3.92 8.76 -1.90
C SER A 113 -3.02 7.62 -2.41
N GLY A 114 -2.87 7.51 -3.73
CA GLY A 114 -1.97 6.52 -4.33
C GLY A 114 -2.10 6.42 -5.84
N ALA A 115 -1.51 5.37 -6.41
CA ALA A 115 -1.56 5.10 -7.83
C ALA A 115 -2.99 4.81 -8.32
N ASP A 116 -3.26 5.02 -9.61
CA ASP A 116 -4.54 4.66 -10.21
C ASP A 116 -4.63 3.19 -10.65
N SER A 117 -5.83 2.75 -11.02
CA SER A 117 -6.12 1.36 -11.37
C SER A 117 -5.42 0.84 -12.64
N GLU A 118 -4.79 1.71 -13.44
CA GLU A 118 -4.02 1.29 -14.62
C GLU A 118 -2.55 0.99 -14.27
N SER A 119 -2.13 1.30 -13.04
CA SER A 119 -0.77 1.10 -12.55
C SER A 119 -0.55 -0.27 -11.90
N GLY A 120 0.61 -0.88 -12.18
CA GLY A 120 1.06 -2.09 -11.46
C GLY A 120 1.32 -1.83 -9.97
N THR A 121 1.60 -0.58 -9.59
CA THR A 121 1.73 -0.15 -8.18
C THR A 121 0.40 -0.27 -7.45
N TYR A 122 -0.71 0.10 -8.10
CA TYR A 122 -2.06 -0.05 -7.54
C TYR A 122 -2.39 -1.51 -7.30
N GLU A 123 -2.17 -2.35 -8.32
CA GLU A 123 -2.44 -3.78 -8.22
C GLU A 123 -1.59 -4.42 -7.13
N TYR A 124 -0.30 -4.08 -7.04
CA TYR A 124 0.57 -4.61 -6.00
C TYR A 124 0.11 -4.20 -4.59
N PHE A 125 -0.15 -2.91 -4.36
CA PHE A 125 -0.59 -2.46 -3.04
C PHE A 125 -1.92 -3.09 -2.64
N MET A 126 -2.88 -3.16 -3.56
CA MET A 126 -4.17 -3.83 -3.36
C MET A 126 -3.99 -5.31 -3.00
N GLU A 127 -3.22 -6.07 -3.78
CA GLU A 127 -2.95 -7.49 -3.52
C GLU A 127 -2.28 -7.72 -2.15
N THR A 128 -1.51 -6.75 -1.67
CA THR A 128 -0.70 -6.87 -0.45
C THR A 128 -1.46 -6.44 0.80
N VAL A 129 -2.22 -5.35 0.70
CA VAL A 129 -2.84 -4.69 1.86
C VAL A 129 -4.32 -5.07 1.97
N LEU A 130 -5.03 -5.26 0.85
CA LEU A 130 -6.44 -5.63 0.83
C LEU A 130 -6.55 -7.15 0.60
N SER A 131 -6.44 -7.91 1.68
CA SER A 131 -6.34 -9.37 1.60
C SER A 131 -7.56 -10.06 0.98
N ASP A 132 -8.72 -9.40 0.97
CA ASP A 132 -9.97 -9.91 0.40
C ASP A 132 -10.35 -9.24 -0.95
N HIS A 133 -9.37 -8.63 -1.65
CA HIS A 133 -9.60 -7.92 -2.92
C HIS A 133 -10.29 -8.76 -4.00
N ASP A 134 -10.02 -10.07 -4.05
CA ASP A 134 -10.68 -11.00 -4.99
C ASP A 134 -12.18 -11.19 -4.72
N ASN A 135 -12.66 -10.82 -3.52
CA ASN A 135 -14.06 -10.92 -3.09
C ASN A 135 -14.77 -9.57 -2.98
N GLY A 136 -14.16 -8.51 -3.52
CA GLY A 136 -14.78 -7.19 -3.65
C GLY A 136 -14.32 -6.16 -2.62
N GLU A 137 -13.32 -6.46 -1.78
CA GLU A 137 -12.63 -5.42 -1.01
C GLU A 137 -11.90 -4.46 -1.96
N ALA A 138 -12.05 -3.16 -1.75
CA ALA A 138 -11.49 -2.13 -2.59
C ALA A 138 -10.96 -0.96 -1.77
N PHE A 139 -10.30 -0.01 -2.44
CA PHE A 139 -9.92 1.26 -1.81
C PHE A 139 -11.15 2.09 -1.47
N ASP A 140 -11.19 2.68 -0.28
CA ASP A 140 -12.33 3.48 0.16
C ASP A 140 -12.52 4.73 -0.71
N ALA A 141 -13.63 4.77 -1.45
CA ALA A 141 -14.06 5.91 -2.25
C ALA A 141 -15.24 6.70 -1.64
N ASN A 142 -15.73 6.29 -0.47
CA ASN A 142 -16.96 6.77 0.15
C ASN A 142 -16.71 7.72 1.35
N ARG A 143 -15.53 7.67 1.97
CA ARG A 143 -15.10 8.58 3.05
C ARG A 143 -14.86 10.01 2.55
N PRO A 144 -14.80 11.01 3.44
CA PRO A 144 -14.48 12.39 3.06
C PRO A 144 -13.21 12.45 2.19
N ASP A 145 -13.29 13.12 1.05
CA ASP A 145 -12.28 13.21 -0.01
C ASP A 145 -12.01 11.91 -0.80
N GLY A 146 -12.31 10.73 -0.25
CA GLY A 146 -12.17 9.41 -0.89
C GLY A 146 -10.74 9.09 -1.34
N TYR A 147 -10.55 7.92 -1.94
CA TYR A 147 -9.27 7.54 -2.52
C TYR A 147 -8.87 8.48 -3.67
N THR A 148 -7.92 9.37 -3.38
CA THR A 148 -7.38 10.33 -4.36
C THR A 148 -6.25 9.67 -5.14
N ASN A 149 -6.48 9.36 -6.42
CA ASN A 149 -5.52 8.63 -7.24
C ASN A 149 -5.00 9.39 -8.46
N SER A 150 -3.86 8.95 -8.97
CA SER A 150 -3.28 9.44 -10.21
C SER A 150 -2.32 8.43 -10.85
N ALA A 151 -2.21 8.46 -12.18
CA ALA A 151 -1.10 7.84 -12.91
C ALA A 151 0.23 8.60 -12.73
N GLU A 152 0.16 9.89 -12.39
CA GLU A 152 1.32 10.77 -12.29
C GLU A 152 1.73 10.92 -10.81
N ASP A 153 2.87 10.36 -10.42
CA ASP A 153 3.32 10.36 -9.04
C ASP A 153 3.49 11.78 -8.46
N GLU A 154 3.84 12.78 -9.28
CA GLU A 154 3.94 14.17 -8.80
C GLU A 154 2.59 14.72 -8.32
N VAL A 155 1.46 14.24 -8.83
CA VAL A 155 0.13 14.64 -8.34
C VAL A 155 -0.07 14.10 -6.92
N ILE A 156 0.38 12.88 -6.64
CA ILE A 156 0.33 12.27 -5.31
C ILE A 156 1.23 13.06 -4.35
N VAL A 157 2.47 13.38 -4.75
CA VAL A 157 3.39 14.20 -3.93
C VAL A 157 2.78 15.56 -3.58
N ASN A 158 2.24 16.28 -4.56
CA ASN A 158 1.61 17.58 -4.34
C ASN A 158 0.40 17.49 -3.40
N TYR A 159 -0.39 16.41 -3.49
CA TYR A 159 -1.49 16.15 -2.59
C TYR A 159 -1.01 15.99 -1.14
N LEU A 160 0.04 15.18 -0.92
CA LEU A 160 0.63 14.97 0.40
C LEU A 160 1.19 16.27 0.98
N GLU A 161 1.95 17.05 0.22
CA GLU A 161 2.50 18.32 0.69
C GLU A 161 1.42 19.34 1.10
N SER A 162 0.25 19.27 0.46
CA SER A 162 -0.90 20.14 0.71
C SER A 162 -1.78 19.68 1.88
N ASN A 163 -1.68 18.41 2.30
CA ASN A 163 -2.55 17.81 3.32
C ASN A 163 -1.69 17.12 4.40
N GLU A 164 -1.57 17.74 5.56
CA GLU A 164 -0.65 17.25 6.60
C GLU A 164 -1.13 15.95 7.26
N GLU A 165 -2.43 15.64 7.14
CA GLU A 165 -3.06 14.40 7.60
C GLU A 165 -3.08 13.30 6.54
N ALA A 166 -2.54 13.56 5.34
CA ALA A 166 -2.60 12.60 4.25
C ALA A 166 -1.49 11.55 4.29
N ILE A 167 -1.85 10.36 3.82
CA ILE A 167 -0.99 9.20 3.59
C ILE A 167 -1.17 8.74 2.15
N GLY A 168 -0.06 8.42 1.51
CA GLY A 168 -0.02 7.99 0.12
C GLY A 168 0.84 6.75 -0.05
N TYR A 169 0.75 6.10 -1.20
CA TYR A 169 1.73 5.10 -1.60
C TYR A 169 2.12 5.24 -3.07
N PHE A 170 3.38 4.93 -3.37
CA PHE A 170 3.91 4.79 -4.73
C PHE A 170 5.27 4.06 -4.70
N GLY A 171 5.89 3.86 -5.87
CA GLY A 171 7.16 3.12 -5.98
C GLY A 171 8.32 3.81 -5.24
N TYR A 172 9.21 3.02 -4.64
CA TYR A 172 10.35 3.47 -3.82
C TYR A 172 11.26 4.46 -4.56
N ALA A 173 11.47 4.29 -5.86
CA ALA A 173 12.30 5.20 -6.66
C ALA A 173 11.78 6.64 -6.63
N TYR A 174 10.45 6.83 -6.61
CA TYR A 174 9.83 8.14 -6.51
C TYR A 174 9.95 8.71 -5.09
N TYR A 175 9.88 7.85 -4.07
CA TYR A 175 10.14 8.29 -2.70
C TYR A 175 11.59 8.74 -2.55
N ASP A 176 12.55 7.95 -3.05
CA ASP A 176 13.98 8.27 -3.03
C ASP A 176 14.28 9.65 -3.64
N ALA A 177 13.61 9.98 -4.75
CA ALA A 177 13.72 11.28 -5.39
C ALA A 177 13.10 12.44 -4.60
N ASN A 178 12.20 12.17 -3.65
CA ASN A 178 11.40 13.16 -2.91
C ASN A 178 11.63 13.13 -1.38
N LYS A 179 12.72 12.51 -0.90
CA LYS A 179 13.07 12.39 0.54
C LYS A 179 13.24 13.72 1.29
N ASP A 180 13.41 14.82 0.55
CA ASP A 180 13.47 16.16 1.11
C ASP A 180 12.09 16.67 1.56
N ALA A 181 11.02 16.29 0.84
CA ALA A 181 9.64 16.72 1.09
C ALA A 181 8.81 15.65 1.82
N LEU A 182 9.15 14.38 1.67
CA LEU A 182 8.36 13.25 2.17
C LEU A 182 9.13 12.40 3.18
N SER A 183 8.38 11.80 4.08
CA SER A 183 8.82 10.73 4.98
C SER A 183 8.14 9.42 4.54
N ALA A 184 8.81 8.30 4.70
CA ALA A 184 8.21 6.99 4.49
C ALA A 184 7.99 6.28 5.84
N ALA A 185 6.81 5.70 6.00
CA ALA A 185 6.49 4.86 7.15
C ALA A 185 7.41 3.63 7.17
N ALA A 186 7.84 3.22 8.36
CA ALA A 186 8.26 1.83 8.54
C ALA A 186 7.02 0.94 8.46
N VAL A 187 7.16 -0.24 7.84
CA VAL A 187 6.08 -1.22 7.73
C VAL A 187 6.53 -2.51 8.39
N GLU A 188 5.62 -3.12 9.15
CA GLU A 188 5.85 -4.40 9.79
C GLU A 188 6.03 -5.50 8.73
N ASN A 189 7.17 -6.19 8.79
CA ASN A 189 7.45 -7.31 7.92
C ASN A 189 6.91 -8.64 8.47
N SER A 190 7.07 -9.72 7.71
CA SER A 190 6.59 -11.06 8.12
C SER A 190 7.27 -11.63 9.37
N ASP A 191 8.40 -11.06 9.81
CA ASP A 191 9.09 -11.42 11.05
C ASP A 191 8.63 -10.56 12.26
N GLY A 192 7.70 -9.61 12.04
CA GLY A 192 7.19 -8.69 13.06
C GLY A 192 8.12 -7.50 13.34
N GLU A 193 9.04 -7.20 12.43
CA GLU A 193 9.97 -6.08 12.56
C GLU A 193 9.47 -4.88 11.74
N MET A 194 9.51 -3.69 12.33
CA MET A 194 9.23 -2.44 11.62
C MET A 194 10.44 -2.07 10.77
N VAL A 195 10.31 -2.17 9.45
CA VAL A 195 11.40 -1.93 8.49
C VAL A 195 11.10 -0.67 7.68
N HIS A 196 12.08 0.20 7.48
CA HIS A 196 11.94 1.34 6.56
C HIS A 196 12.32 0.95 5.13
N PRO A 197 11.69 1.56 4.11
CA PRO A 197 12.14 1.38 2.74
C PRO A 197 13.44 2.15 2.49
N ASP A 198 14.48 1.43 2.11
CA ASP A 198 15.72 1.99 1.56
C ASP A 198 16.28 1.08 0.45
N THR A 199 17.39 1.49 -0.16
CA THR A 199 18.00 0.76 -1.27
C THR A 199 18.44 -0.66 -0.87
N GLU A 200 18.84 -0.87 0.38
CA GLU A 200 19.25 -2.17 0.91
C GLU A 200 18.03 -3.03 1.25
N THR A 201 17.09 -2.52 2.06
CA THR A 201 15.91 -3.28 2.53
C THR A 201 14.94 -3.62 1.41
N VAL A 202 14.81 -2.75 0.40
CA VAL A 202 14.10 -3.07 -0.84
C VAL A 202 14.94 -4.04 -1.66
N GLY A 203 16.23 -3.77 -1.85
CA GLY A 203 17.09 -4.58 -2.72
C GLY A 203 17.32 -6.02 -2.27
N ASN A 204 17.20 -6.30 -0.97
CA ASN A 204 17.36 -7.64 -0.41
C ASN A 204 16.03 -8.36 -0.10
N GLY A 205 14.91 -7.63 -0.06
CA GLY A 205 13.56 -8.16 0.22
C GLY A 205 13.16 -8.13 1.70
N ASP A 206 13.95 -7.51 2.58
CA ASP A 206 13.66 -7.40 4.01
C ASP A 206 12.47 -6.46 4.28
N TYR A 207 12.20 -5.51 3.38
CA TYR A 207 11.01 -4.64 3.41
C TYR A 207 9.74 -5.34 2.87
N ASN A 208 9.61 -6.65 3.11
CA ASN A 208 8.37 -7.37 2.82
C ASN A 208 7.23 -6.90 3.75
N PRO A 209 5.96 -6.95 3.31
CA PRO A 209 5.50 -7.43 2.02
C PRO A 209 5.55 -6.39 0.89
N LEU A 210 6.04 -5.16 1.17
CA LEU A 210 6.10 -4.05 0.22
C LEU A 210 7.39 -3.99 -0.62
N ALA A 211 8.20 -5.05 -0.58
CA ALA A 211 9.28 -5.32 -1.52
C ALA A 211 9.11 -6.75 -2.08
N ARG A 212 9.06 -6.89 -3.40
CA ARG A 212 8.94 -8.20 -4.08
C ARG A 212 9.73 -8.29 -5.38
N ARG A 213 10.12 -9.52 -5.74
CA ARG A 213 10.79 -9.85 -7.01
C ARG A 213 9.81 -9.94 -8.17
#